data_AF-A0A4Q5TBB0-F1
#
_entry.id   AF-A0A4Q5TBB0-F1
#
_cell.length_a   1.000
_cell.length_b   1.000
_cell.length_c   1.000
_cell.angle_alpha   90.00
_cell.angle_beta   90.00
_cell.angle_gamma   90.00
#
_symmetry.space_group_name_H-M   'P 1'
#
loop_
_entity.id
_entity.type
_entity.pdbx_description
1 polymer ?
#
loop_
_entity_poly.entity_id
_entity_poly.type
_entity_poly.pdbx_seq_one_letter_code
_entity_poly.pdbx_strand_id
1 'polypeptide(L)'
;MTDLKNRIPDFQTLMYPIVSFLGDGQPHSFQEVLEHLTNVFSLTDEELRVYVPSGQQPLFKNRATWSISYLKKAGLLTYVKRGVYKLTDVGRRVLDENVNSINVEFLRKFEGFKLWQETYQQNEESNS
;
A
#
# COMPACT_ATOMS: atom_id res chain seq x y z
N MET A 1 -16.08 14.61 11.58
CA MET A 1 -15.58 13.31 11.07
C MET A 1 -15.05 13.35 9.64
N THR A 2 -15.68 14.06 8.69
CA THR A 2 -15.16 14.20 7.31
C THR A 2 -13.77 14.84 7.26
N ASP A 3 -13.52 15.84 8.08
CA ASP A 3 -12.23 16.54 8.15
C ASP A 3 -11.06 15.62 8.55
N LEU A 4 -11.23 14.82 9.61
CA LEU A 4 -10.22 13.85 10.07
C LEU A 4 -9.91 12.77 9.01
N LYS A 5 -10.94 12.30 8.28
CA LYS A 5 -10.74 11.30 7.21
C LYS A 5 -9.88 11.82 6.05
N ASN A 6 -9.97 13.13 5.76
CA ASN A 6 -9.23 13.76 4.68
C ASN A 6 -7.76 14.01 5.03
N ARG A 7 -7.42 14.05 6.33
CA ARG A 7 -6.04 14.19 6.81
C ARG A 7 -5.26 12.88 6.78
N ILE A 8 -5.96 11.74 6.76
CA ILE A 8 -5.33 10.43 6.60
C ILE A 8 -4.98 10.27 5.11
N PRO A 9 -3.73 9.88 4.76
CA PRO A 9 -3.33 9.64 3.38
C PRO A 9 -4.16 8.52 2.75
N ASP A 10 -4.46 8.63 1.46
CA ASP A 10 -5.11 7.56 0.71
C ASP A 10 -4.16 6.39 0.45
N PHE A 11 -4.69 5.26 -0.02
CA PHE A 11 -3.87 4.06 -0.22
C PHE A 11 -2.79 4.22 -1.31
N GLN A 12 -2.96 5.12 -2.29
CA GLN A 12 -1.96 5.35 -3.33
C GLN A 12 -0.78 6.16 -2.77
N THR A 13 -1.10 7.19 -1.99
CA THR A 13 -0.13 8.05 -1.30
C THR A 13 0.83 7.24 -0.41
N LEU A 14 0.35 6.15 0.18
CA LEU A 14 1.15 5.25 1.01
C LEU A 14 2.10 4.34 0.21
N MET A 15 1.89 4.12 -1.10
CA MET A 15 2.63 3.11 -1.86
C MET A 15 4.13 3.40 -1.94
N TYR A 16 4.51 4.62 -2.30
CA TYR A 16 5.94 4.96 -2.44
C TYR A 16 6.69 4.89 -1.10
N PRO A 17 6.20 5.49 0.02
CA PRO A 17 6.85 5.33 1.32
C PRO A 17 7.05 3.87 1.75
N ILE A 18 6.11 2.97 1.44
CA ILE A 18 6.28 1.53 1.70
C ILE A 18 7.45 0.96 0.89
N VAL A 19 7.48 1.23 -0.42
CA VAL A 19 8.54 0.72 -1.30
C VAL A 19 9.91 1.28 -0.89
N SER A 20 9.97 2.57 -0.56
CA SER A 20 11.18 3.25 -0.09
C SER A 20 11.68 2.66 1.23
N PHE A 21 10.79 2.44 2.21
CA PHE A 21 11.15 1.82 3.49
C PHE A 21 11.73 0.41 3.33
N LEU A 22 11.10 -0.42 2.49
CA LEU A 22 11.57 -1.77 2.18
C LEU A 22 12.81 -1.77 1.25
N GLY A 23 13.27 -0.60 0.81
CA GLY A 23 14.44 -0.37 -0.03
C GLY A 23 15.75 -0.83 0.58
N ASP A 24 15.80 -1.00 1.91
CA ASP A 24 16.94 -1.58 2.63
C ASP A 24 17.20 -3.07 2.26
N GLY A 25 16.22 -3.72 1.60
CA GLY A 25 16.30 -5.11 1.18
C GLY A 25 16.09 -6.13 2.31
N GLN A 26 15.73 -5.70 3.51
CA GLN A 26 15.44 -6.57 4.64
C GLN A 26 13.94 -6.92 4.71
N PRO A 27 13.57 -8.05 5.32
CA PRO A 27 12.18 -8.35 5.64
C PRO A 27 11.67 -7.48 6.78
N HIS A 28 10.53 -6.82 6.60
CA HIS A 28 9.85 -6.03 7.64
C HIS A 28 8.43 -6.53 7.87
N SER A 29 7.99 -6.53 9.12
CA SER A 29 6.63 -6.85 9.49
C SER A 29 5.65 -5.76 9.07
N PHE A 30 4.37 -6.13 8.97
CA PHE A 30 3.30 -5.16 8.73
C PHE A 30 3.26 -4.06 9.80
N GLN A 31 3.62 -4.40 11.04
CA GLN A 31 3.63 -3.46 12.15
C GLN A 31 4.74 -2.41 11.96
N GLU A 32 5.96 -2.83 11.58
CA GLU A 32 7.06 -1.91 11.26
C GLU A 32 6.70 -0.98 10.09
N VAL A 33 6.01 -1.52 9.06
CA VAL A 33 5.50 -0.68 7.96
C VAL A 33 4.49 0.35 8.47
N LEU A 34 3.54 -0.04 9.33
CA LEU A 34 2.57 0.90 9.90
C LEU A 34 3.25 1.98 10.74
N GLU A 35 4.22 1.61 11.57
CA GLU A 35 5.00 2.55 12.40
C GLU A 35 5.79 3.53 11.56
N HIS A 36 6.48 3.04 10.51
CA HIS A 36 7.17 3.89 9.56
C HIS A 36 6.22 4.91 8.91
N LEU A 37 5.08 4.45 8.40
CA LEU A 37 4.09 5.31 7.74
C LEU A 37 3.48 6.33 8.72
N THR A 38 3.14 5.92 9.94
CA THR A 38 2.65 6.85 10.99
C THR A 38 3.64 7.98 11.21
N ASN A 39 4.94 7.68 11.27
CA ASN A 39 5.98 8.69 11.46
C ASN A 39 6.14 9.59 10.22
N VAL A 40 6.20 9.02 9.02
CA VAL A 40 6.33 9.78 7.75
C VAL A 40 5.20 10.79 7.57
N PHE A 41 3.97 10.39 7.90
CA PHE A 41 2.79 11.24 7.74
C PHE A 41 2.41 12.00 9.02
N SER A 42 3.18 11.86 10.10
CA SER A 42 2.93 12.49 11.41
C SER A 42 1.49 12.27 11.90
N LEU A 43 0.97 11.05 11.75
CA LEU A 43 -0.42 10.75 12.09
C LEU A 43 -0.63 10.77 13.60
N THR A 44 -1.71 11.43 14.01
CA THR A 44 -2.12 11.54 15.41
C THR A 44 -2.91 10.33 15.88
N ASP A 45 -2.96 10.12 17.19
CA ASP A 45 -3.80 9.08 17.79
C ASP A 45 -5.28 9.22 17.43
N GLU A 46 -5.76 10.46 17.23
CA GLU A 46 -7.15 10.70 16.80
C GLU A 46 -7.39 10.19 15.38
N GLU A 47 -6.46 10.47 14.46
CA GLU A 47 -6.52 9.99 13.08
C GLU A 47 -6.39 8.46 12.99
N LEU A 48 -5.51 7.87 13.80
CA LEU A 48 -5.36 6.41 13.89
C LEU A 48 -6.61 5.70 14.45
N ARG A 49 -7.43 6.41 15.25
CA ARG A 49 -8.73 5.92 15.76
C ARG A 49 -9.90 6.15 14.80
N VAL A 50 -9.69 6.69 13.60
CA VAL A 50 -10.74 6.77 12.58
C VAL A 50 -10.97 5.41 11.95
N TYR A 51 -12.21 4.94 11.93
CA TYR A 51 -12.59 3.66 11.31
C TYR A 51 -13.21 3.84 9.92
N VAL A 52 -13.15 2.77 9.11
CA VAL A 52 -13.95 2.66 7.88
C VAL A 52 -15.45 2.71 8.20
N PRO A 53 -16.34 3.06 7.24
CA PRO A 53 -17.78 3.20 7.50
C PRO A 53 -18.44 1.96 8.13
N SER A 54 -17.96 0.76 7.82
CA SER A 54 -18.45 -0.49 8.41
C SER A 54 -18.07 -0.68 9.89
N GLY A 55 -17.17 0.14 10.43
CA GLY A 55 -16.70 0.06 11.82
C GLY A 55 -15.76 -1.11 12.12
N GLN A 56 -15.44 -1.96 11.15
CA GLN A 56 -14.70 -3.21 11.39
C GLN A 56 -13.18 -3.02 11.50
N GLN A 57 -12.63 -1.99 10.87
CA GLN A 57 -11.18 -1.75 10.80
C GLN A 57 -10.83 -0.26 10.90
N PRO A 58 -9.69 0.09 11.53
CA PRO A 58 -9.12 1.42 11.40
C PRO A 58 -8.85 1.77 9.94
N LEU A 59 -9.23 2.97 9.51
CA LEU A 59 -9.15 3.45 8.14
C LEU A 59 -7.71 3.44 7.63
N PHE A 60 -6.77 3.93 8.42
CA PHE A 60 -5.35 3.94 8.06
C PHE A 60 -4.80 2.53 7.82
N LYS A 61 -5.06 1.59 8.74
CA LYS A 61 -4.67 0.19 8.60
C LYS A 61 -5.28 -0.46 7.36
N ASN A 62 -6.54 -0.17 7.07
CA ASN A 62 -7.22 -0.64 5.87
C ASN A 62 -6.51 -0.12 4.60
N ARG A 63 -6.21 1.18 4.53
CA ARG A 63 -5.50 1.79 3.40
C ARG A 63 -4.10 1.21 3.22
N ALA A 64 -3.31 1.06 4.29
CA ALA A 64 -1.98 0.43 4.22
C ALA A 64 -2.06 -1.02 3.72
N THR A 65 -3.09 -1.77 4.11
CA THR A 65 -3.32 -3.15 3.63
C THR A 65 -3.60 -3.18 2.12
N TRP A 66 -4.38 -2.21 1.62
CA TRP A 66 -4.63 -2.06 0.19
C TRP A 66 -3.36 -1.69 -0.58
N SER A 67 -2.57 -0.74 -0.07
CA SER A 67 -1.29 -0.36 -0.68
C SER A 67 -0.37 -1.55 -0.86
N ILE A 68 -0.17 -2.36 0.18
CA ILE A 68 0.65 -3.58 0.11
C ILE A 68 0.08 -4.58 -0.90
N SER A 69 -1.25 -4.78 -0.91
CA SER A 69 -1.89 -5.70 -1.84
C SER A 69 -1.62 -5.32 -3.29
N TYR A 70 -1.76 -4.03 -3.62
CA TYR A 70 -1.53 -3.51 -4.97
C TYR A 70 -0.05 -3.63 -5.37
N LEU A 71 0.86 -3.23 -4.49
CA LEU A 71 2.31 -3.35 -4.72
C LEU A 71 2.74 -4.82 -4.91
N LYS A 72 2.16 -5.76 -4.16
CA LYS A 72 2.38 -7.19 -4.35
C LYS A 72 1.84 -7.70 -5.69
N LYS A 73 0.64 -7.25 -6.10
CA LYS A 73 0.07 -7.62 -7.41
C LYS A 73 0.91 -7.11 -8.57
N ALA A 74 1.54 -5.95 -8.40
CA ALA A 74 2.53 -5.43 -9.34
C ALA A 74 3.92 -6.10 -9.25
N GLY A 75 4.12 -7.02 -8.30
CA GLY A 75 5.39 -7.74 -8.13
C GLY A 75 6.52 -6.92 -7.49
N LEU A 76 6.24 -5.72 -6.99
CA LEU A 76 7.24 -4.86 -6.33
C LEU A 76 7.61 -5.43 -4.95
N LEU A 77 6.64 -6.03 -4.26
CA LEU A 77 6.83 -6.65 -2.95
C LEU A 77 6.54 -8.15 -3.00
N THR A 78 7.21 -8.89 -2.13
CA THR A 78 6.86 -10.28 -1.79
C THR A 78 6.63 -10.43 -0.29
N TYR A 79 6.06 -11.55 0.14
CA TYR A 79 6.01 -11.91 1.55
C TYR A 79 7.03 -13.01 1.83
N VAL A 80 7.82 -12.84 2.90
CA VAL A 80 8.73 -13.89 3.37
C VAL A 80 7.96 -14.89 4.23
N LYS A 81 7.01 -14.38 5.01
CA LYS A 81 6.00 -15.14 5.76
C LYS A 81 4.77 -14.26 5.95
N ARG A 82 3.68 -14.83 6.45
CA ARG A 82 2.43 -14.07 6.68
C ARG A 82 2.71 -12.80 7.49
N GLY A 83 2.36 -11.64 6.93
CA GLY A 83 2.53 -10.34 7.57
C GLY A 83 3.97 -9.81 7.60
N VAL A 84 4.91 -10.41 6.88
CA VAL A 84 6.29 -9.92 6.74
C VAL A 84 6.63 -9.80 5.26
N TYR A 85 7.05 -8.61 4.85
CA TYR A 85 7.24 -8.21 3.46
C TYR A 85 8.69 -7.88 3.17
N LYS A 86 9.09 -8.04 1.92
CA LYS A 86 10.41 -7.67 1.42
C LYS A 86 10.28 -7.11 0.00
N LEU A 87 11.13 -6.15 -0.34
CA LEU A 87 11.24 -5.62 -1.69
C LEU A 87 11.84 -6.66 -2.65
N THR A 88 11.27 -6.78 -3.85
CA THR A 88 11.79 -7.65 -4.91
C THR A 88 12.83 -6.92 -5.76
N ASP A 89 13.51 -7.63 -6.65
CA ASP A 89 14.42 -7.00 -7.63
C ASP A 89 13.67 -6.07 -8.61
N VAL A 90 12.39 -6.33 -8.87
CA VAL A 90 11.53 -5.41 -9.63
C VAL A 90 11.31 -4.13 -8.83
N GLY A 91 10.95 -4.24 -7.55
CA GLY A 91 10.77 -3.08 -6.68
C GLY A 91 12.06 -2.29 -6.46
N ARG A 92 13.22 -2.95 -6.40
CA ARG A 92 14.53 -2.28 -6.32
C ARG A 92 14.81 -1.43 -7.56
N ARG A 93 14.59 -1.99 -8.76
CA ARG A 93 14.75 -1.24 -10.02
C ARG A 93 13.86 0.00 -10.09
N VAL A 94 12.64 -0.07 -9.54
CA VAL A 94 11.75 1.10 -9.45
C VAL A 94 12.36 2.22 -8.61
N LEU A 95 13.07 1.89 -7.51
CA LEU A 95 13.77 2.91 -6.72
C LEU A 95 14.95 3.52 -7.46
N ASP A 96 15.66 2.71 -8.26
CA ASP A 96 16.80 3.18 -9.08
C ASP A 96 16.37 4.15 -10.19
N GLU A 97 15.10 4.13 -10.61
CA GLU A 97 14.52 5.08 -11.57
C GLU A 97 14.27 6.50 -11.00
N ASN A 98 14.65 6.76 -9.73
CA ASN A 98 14.43 8.03 -9.03
C ASN A 98 12.96 8.49 -9.03
N VAL A 99 12.03 7.54 -8.93
CA VAL A 99 10.61 7.87 -8.76
C VAL A 99 10.38 8.50 -7.38
N ASN A 100 9.45 9.45 -7.30
CA ASN A 100 9.05 10.12 -6.07
C ASN A 100 7.60 9.78 -5.66
N SER A 101 6.90 9.00 -6.48
CA SER A 101 5.51 8.59 -6.25
C SER A 101 5.21 7.30 -7.00
N ILE A 102 4.32 6.49 -6.43
CA ILE A 102 3.79 5.27 -7.01
C ILE A 102 2.27 5.34 -6.83
N ASN A 103 1.53 5.25 -7.92
CA ASN A 103 0.07 5.27 -7.94
C ASN A 103 -0.45 4.12 -8.83
N VAL A 104 -1.77 3.94 -8.92
CA VAL A 104 -2.38 2.87 -9.73
C VAL A 104 -1.95 2.97 -11.19
N GLU A 105 -1.87 4.18 -11.75
CA GLU A 105 -1.41 4.40 -13.12
C GLU A 105 0.03 3.94 -13.33
N PHE A 106 0.92 4.24 -12.39
CA PHE A 106 2.29 3.73 -12.41
C PHE A 106 2.32 2.20 -12.36
N LEU A 107 1.49 1.58 -11.52
CA LEU A 107 1.45 0.12 -11.40
C LEU A 107 0.94 -0.58 -12.66
N ARG A 108 0.21 0.09 -13.56
CA ARG A 108 -0.21 -0.47 -14.85
C ARG A 108 0.96 -0.79 -15.80
N LYS A 109 2.17 -0.31 -15.52
CA LYS A 109 3.38 -0.70 -16.25
C LYS A 109 3.74 -2.18 -16.03
N PHE A 110 3.32 -2.78 -14.91
CA PHE A 110 3.64 -4.16 -14.56
C PHE A 110 2.55 -5.11 -15.07
N GLU A 111 2.94 -6.10 -15.87
CA GLU A 111 2.02 -7.07 -16.48
C GLU A 111 1.15 -7.80 -15.45
N GLY A 112 1.74 -8.25 -14.34
CA GLY A 112 1.01 -8.90 -13.25
C GLY A 112 -0.08 -8.03 -12.63
N PHE A 113 0.11 -6.70 -12.60
CA PHE A 113 -0.90 -5.77 -12.10
C PHE A 113 -2.04 -5.58 -13.11
N LYS A 114 -1.71 -5.43 -14.41
CA LYS A 114 -2.73 -5.30 -15.47
C LYS A 114 -3.65 -6.51 -15.52
N LEU A 115 -3.08 -7.71 -15.56
CA LEU A 115 -3.84 -8.97 -15.56
C LEU A 115 -4.74 -9.08 -14.32
N TRP A 116 -4.22 -8.72 -13.15
CA TRP A 116 -5.02 -8.72 -11.93
C TRP A 116 -6.18 -7.71 -12.00
N GLN A 117 -5.93 -6.49 -12.48
CA GLN A 117 -6.96 -5.46 -12.62
C GLN A 117 -8.08 -5.90 -13.56
N GLU A 118 -7.75 -6.51 -14.71
CA GLU A 118 -8.74 -7.07 -15.65
C GLU A 118 -9.63 -8.13 -14.98
N THR A 119 -9.04 -9.06 -14.22
CA THR A 119 -9.81 -10.08 -13.50
C THR A 119 -10.65 -9.51 -12.34
N TYR A 120 -10.16 -8.48 -11.66
CA TYR A 120 -10.88 -7.86 -10.54
C TYR A 120 -12.09 -7.06 -11.04
N GLN A 121 -11.91 -6.29 -12.12
CA GLN A 121 -12.98 -5.51 -12.76
C GLN A 121 -14.13 -6.41 -13.25
N GLN A 122 -13.79 -7.55 -13.89
CA GLN A 122 -14.78 -8.54 -14.34
C GLN A 122 -15.61 -9.14 -13.18
N ASN A 123 -15.01 -9.30 -12.00
CA ASN A 123 -15.69 -9.85 -10.83
C ASN A 123 -16.59 -8.83 -10.11
N GLU A 124 -16.31 -7.53 -10.22
CA GLU A 124 -17.20 -6.47 -9.70
C GLU A 124 -18.39 -6.22 -10.64
N GLU A 125 -18.19 -6.26 -11.95
CA GLU A 125 -19.28 -6.16 -12.95
C GLU A 125 -20.22 -7.38 -12.94
N SER A 126 -19.72 -8.57 -12.57
CA SER A 126 -20.55 -9.79 -12.46
C SER A 126 -21.32 -9.89 -11.14
N ASN A 127 -20.96 -9.07 -10.14
CA ASN A 127 -21.59 -9.03 -8.80
C ASN A 127 -22.39 -7.74 -8.55
N SER A 128 -22.58 -6.90 -9.58
CA SER A 128 -23.37 -5.66 -9.54
C SER A 128 -24.67 -5.78 -10.32
#